data_AF-A0A0M3UH76-F1
#
_entry.id   AF-A0A0M3UH76-F1
#
_cell.length_a   1.000
_cell.length_b   1.000
_cell.length_c   1.000
_cell.angle_alpha   90.00
_cell.angle_beta   90.00
_cell.angle_gamma   90.00
#
_symmetry.space_group_name_H-M   'P 1'
#
loop_
_entity.id
_entity.type
_entity.pdbx_description
1 polymer ?
#
loop_
_entity_poly.entity_id
_entity_poly.type
_entity_poly.pdbx_seq_one_letter_code
_entity_poly.pdbx_strand_id
1 'polypeptide(L)' 'MNLLRSAGRGLGSVNSFLKGVLGEDSYEKYLDHHRATNCATEPMTVKEFWREKTDRQDANPEGRCC' A
#
# COMPACT_ATOMS: atom_id res chain seq x y z
N MET A 1 -21.21 7.02 29.03
CA MET A 1 -20.88 6.06 27.95
C MET A 1 -20.29 6.80 26.73
N ASN A 2 -19.13 7.46 26.85
CA ASN A 2 -18.49 8.17 25.72
C ASN A 2 -16.95 8.35 25.79
N LEU A 3 -16.24 7.84 26.82
CA LEU A 3 -14.77 8.01 26.93
C LEU A 3 -13.94 6.94 26.20
N LEU A 4 -14.54 5.84 25.75
CA LEU A 4 -13.83 4.75 25.07
C LEU A 4 -13.63 4.98 23.55
N ARG A 5 -14.18 6.06 22.98
CA ARG A 5 -14.08 6.35 21.54
C ARG A 5 -12.88 7.23 21.15
N SER A 6 -12.14 7.80 22.10
CA SER A 6 -10.99 8.67 21.78
C SER A 6 -9.64 7.93 21.77
N ALA A 7 -9.47 6.88 22.58
CA ALA A 7 -8.23 6.10 22.63
C ALA A 7 -8.00 5.20 21.40
N GLY A 8 -9.08 4.78 20.71
CA GLY A 8 -8.97 3.96 19.50
C GLY A 8 -8.43 4.70 18.27
N ARG A 9 -8.50 6.04 18.25
CA ARG A 9 -8.05 6.84 17.08
C ARG A 9 -6.53 7.00 17.02
N GLY A 10 -5.86 7.16 18.17
CA GLY A 10 -4.40 7.32 18.22
C GLY A 10 -3.62 6.05 17.90
N LEU A 11 -4.12 4.89 18.33
CA LEU A 11 -3.53 3.59 17.99
C LEU A 11 -3.79 3.24 16.51
N GLY A 12 -4.96 3.57 15.98
CA GLY A 12 -5.28 3.40 14.57
C GLY A 12 -4.37 4.21 13.65
N SER A 13 -4.07 5.47 13.99
CA SER A 13 -3.17 6.30 13.19
C SER A 13 -1.73 5.81 13.21
N VAL A 14 -1.23 5.31 14.35
CA VAL A 14 0.11 4.73 14.43
C VAL A 14 0.19 3.42 13.66
N ASN A 15 -0.85 2.57 13.73
CA ASN A 15 -0.92 1.34 12.95
C ASN A 15 -0.98 1.62 11.43
N SER A 16 -1.78 2.58 10.97
CA SER A 16 -1.79 2.99 9.56
C SER A 16 -0.46 3.61 9.13
N PHE A 17 0.19 4.38 10.00
CA PHE A 17 1.52 4.91 9.73
C PHE A 17 2.58 3.80 9.65
N LEU A 18 2.59 2.84 10.57
CA LEU A 18 3.48 1.68 10.55
C LEU A 18 3.21 0.81 9.32
N LYS A 19 1.95 0.57 8.94
CA LYS A 19 1.60 -0.10 7.68
C LYS A 19 2.10 0.67 6.46
N GLY A 20 2.02 1.99 6.50
CA GLY A 20 2.59 2.89 5.50
C GLY A 20 4.12 2.83 5.38
N VAL A 21 4.81 2.65 6.51
CA VAL A 21 6.28 2.57 6.61
C VAL A 21 6.80 1.17 6.27
N LEU A 22 6.10 0.10 6.67
CA LEU A 22 6.44 -1.29 6.31
C LEU A 22 6.03 -1.65 4.88
N GLY A 23 5.28 -0.78 4.18
CA GLY A 23 4.85 -0.99 2.80
C GLY A 23 3.67 -1.95 2.65
N GLU A 24 2.98 -2.29 3.74
CA GLU A 24 1.74 -3.08 3.73
C GLU A 24 0.60 -2.33 3.01
N ASP A 25 0.68 -1.01 2.91
CA ASP A 25 -0.29 -0.14 2.23
C ASP A 25 -0.02 0.05 0.72
N SER A 26 0.97 -0.65 0.14
CA SER A 26 1.35 -0.50 -1.27
C SER A 26 0.18 -0.71 -2.23
N TYR A 27 -0.71 -1.66 -1.92
CA TYR A 27 -1.89 -1.95 -2.73
C TYR A 27 -2.97 -0.86 -2.60
N GLU A 28 -3.15 -0.29 -1.41
CA GLU A 28 -4.10 0.81 -1.21
C GLU A 28 -3.66 2.06 -1.97
N LYS A 29 -2.36 2.39 -1.96
CA LYS A 29 -1.78 3.47 -2.78
C LYS A 29 -1.98 3.22 -4.28
N TYR A 30 -1.83 1.98 -4.73
CA TYR A 30 -2.13 1.62 -6.12
C TYR A 30 -3.60 1.87 -6.48
N LEU A 31 -4.54 1.47 -5.63
CA LEU A 31 -5.97 1.70 -5.86
C LEU A 31 -6.32 3.19 -5.85
N ASP A 32 -5.73 3.98 -4.95
CA ASP A 32 -5.92 5.43 -4.90
C ASP A 32 -5.40 6.09 -6.19
N HIS A 33 -4.20 5.71 -6.64
CA HIS A 33 -3.65 6.17 -7.91
C HIS A 33 -4.51 5.73 -9.11
N HIS A 34 -5.00 4.49 -9.11
CA HIS A 34 -5.86 3.97 -10.17
C HIS A 34 -7.18 4.74 -10.27
N ARG A 35 -7.78 5.09 -9.12
CA ARG A 35 -8.99 5.92 -9.03
C ARG A 35 -8.71 7.36 -9.46
N ALA A 36 -7.60 7.94 -9.01
CA ALA A 36 -7.21 9.32 -9.35
C ALA A 36 -6.91 9.49 -10.85
N THR A 37 -6.30 8.47 -11.48
CA THR A 37 -6.00 8.45 -12.91
C THR A 37 -7.25 8.14 -13.77
N ASN A 38 -8.38 7.78 -13.13
CA ASN A 38 -9.63 7.36 -13.79
C ASN A 38 -9.38 6.35 -14.92
N CYS A 39 -8.55 5.33 -14.62
CA CYS A 39 -8.21 4.32 -15.60
C CYS A 39 -9.47 3.54 -16.00
N ALA A 40 -9.71 3.39 -17.30
CA ALA A 40 -10.86 2.65 -17.82
C ALA A 40 -10.73 1.12 -17.64
N THR A 41 -9.52 0.65 -17.29
CA THR A 41 -9.23 -0.75 -17.01
C THR A 41 -9.63 -1.11 -15.59
N GLU A 42 -10.00 -2.37 -15.34
CA GLU A 42 -10.27 -2.84 -13.98
C GLU A 42 -8.95 -2.89 -13.18
N PRO A 43 -8.92 -2.41 -11.91
CA PRO A 43 -7.72 -2.49 -11.10
C PRO A 43 -7.28 -3.94 -10.90
N MET A 44 -5.98 -4.17 -10.91
CA MET A 44 -5.39 -5.47 -10.68
C MET A 44 -5.78 -6.03 -9.31
N THR A 45 -5.88 -7.35 -9.23
CA THR A 45 -6.04 -8.02 -7.94
C THR A 45 -4.79 -7.85 -7.08
N VAL A 46 -4.95 -7.98 -5.77
CA VAL A 46 -3.82 -7.88 -4.82
C VAL A 46 -2.68 -8.85 -5.16
N LYS A 47 -3.02 -10.05 -5.63
CA LYS A 47 -2.04 -11.09 -6.00
C LYS A 47 -1.23 -10.68 -7.24
N GLU A 48 -1.90 -10.16 -8.26
CA GLU A 48 -1.26 -9.69 -9.49
C GLU A 48 -0.36 -8.48 -9.21
N PHE A 49 -0.83 -7.54 -8.39
CA PHE A 49 -0.03 -6.40 -7.96
C PHE A 49 1.28 -6.81 -7.29
N TRP A 50 1.24 -7.74 -6.33
CA TRP A 50 2.46 -8.21 -5.66
C TRP A 50 3.37 -9.01 -6.59
N ARG A 51 2.80 -9.78 -7.52
CA ARG A 51 3.57 -10.49 -8.54
C ARG A 51 4.31 -9.50 -9.45
N GLU A 52 3.61 -8.55 -10.07
CA GLU A 52 4.22 -7.54 -10.95
C GLU A 52 5.25 -6.69 -10.21
N LYS A 53 4.96 -6.30 -8.96
CA LYS A 53 5.91 -5.55 -8.14
C LYS A 53 7.21 -6.34 -7.92
N THR A 54 7.11 -7.64 -7.66
CA THR A 54 8.26 -8.53 -7.47
C THR A 54 8.99 -8.75 -8.79
N ASP A 55 8.26 -9.03 -9.87
CA ASP A 55 8.82 -9.22 -11.22
C ASP A 55 9.56 -7.95 -11.69
N ARG A 56 9.05 -6.76 -11.38
CA ARG A 56 9.72 -5.49 -11.68
C ARG A 56 11.00 -5.30 -10.88
N GLN A 57 11.04 -5.74 -9.61
CA GLN A 57 12.25 -5.71 -8.78
C GLN A 57 13.28 -6.75 -9.24
N ASP A 58 12.85 -7.91 -9.70
CA ASP A 58 13.71 -8.94 -10.27
C ASP A 58 14.30 -8.50 -11.63
N ALA A 59 13.47 -7.91 -12.50
CA ALA A 59 13.87 -7.40 -13.80
C ALA A 59 14.73 -6.13 -13.73
N ASN A 60 14.57 -5.31 -12.68
CA ASN A 60 15.35 -4.10 -12.44
C ASN A 60 16.01 -4.18 -11.05
N PRO A 61 17.09 -4.97 -10.91
CA PRO A 61 17.84 -5.03 -9.66
C PRO A 61 18.65 -3.73 -9.49
N GLU A 62 17.98 -2.64 -9.16
CA GLU A 62 18.57 -1.34 -8.80
C GLU A 62 19.19 -1.43 -7.40
N GLY A 63 20.26 -2.23 -7.32
CA GLY A 63 20.89 -2.60 -6.06
C GLY A 63 22.12 -3.50 -6.21
N ARG A 64 22.71 -3.60 -7.41
CA ARG A 64 24.09 -4.08 -7.53
C ARG A 64 25.03 -2.89 -7.57
N CYS A 65 25.20 -2.26 -6.42
CA CYS A 65 26.42 -1.51 -6.19
C CYS A 65 27.49 -2.55 -5.84
N CYS A 66 28.51 -2.62 -6.71
CA CYS A 66 29.73 -3.43 -6.62
C CYS A 66 29.62 -4.86 -7.17
#